data_AF-A0A0G1DSK3-F1
#
_entry.id   AF-A0A0G1DSK3-F1
#
_cell.length_a   1.000
_cell.length_b   1.000
_cell.length_c   1.000
_cell.angle_alpha   90.00
_cell.angle_beta   90.00
_cell.angle_gamma   90.00
#
_symmetry.space_group_name_H-M   'P 1'
#
loop_
_entity.id
_entity.type
_entity.pdbx_description
1 polymer ?
#
loop_
_entity_poly.entity_id
_entity_poly.type
_entity_poly.pdbx_seq_one_letter_code
_entity_poly.pdbx_strand_id
1 'polypeptide(L)'
;MKILAIDYGSKRVGLAIGDTDTGLALPHKVLEAASAQELYSSLEQVVAEEEIERVVVGKPITLAGRESEQTKISLNFADSLAKYLRAGGHVFIARLFR
;
A
#
# COMPACT_ATOMS: atom_id res chain seq x y z
N MET A 1 11.51 11.20 -6.37
CA MET A 1 11.25 9.82 -5.84
C MET A 1 9.77 9.48 -5.89
N LYS A 2 9.41 8.28 -6.40
CA LYS A 2 8.02 7.80 -6.47
C LYS A 2 7.64 6.89 -5.29
N ILE A 3 6.43 7.08 -4.77
CA ILE A 3 5.88 6.37 -3.62
C ILE A 3 4.54 5.75 -4.00
N LEU A 4 4.37 4.44 -3.79
CA LEU A 4 3.08 3.77 -3.93
C LEU A 4 2.32 3.81 -2.61
N ALA A 5 1.18 4.50 -2.58
CA ALA A 5 0.23 4.44 -1.48
C ALA A 5 -0.81 3.34 -1.73
N ILE A 6 -1.03 2.50 -0.71
CA ILE A 6 -1.96 1.36 -0.74
C ILE A 6 -3.04 1.55 0.31
N ASP A 7 -4.29 1.60 -0.14
CA ASP A 7 -5.49 1.49 0.70
C ASP A 7 -5.99 0.04 0.68
N TYR A 8 -5.62 -0.72 1.71
CA TYR A 8 -5.91 -2.16 1.79
C TYR A 8 -7.31 -2.41 2.36
N GLY A 9 -8.26 -2.71 1.46
CA GLY A 9 -9.61 -3.17 1.79
C GLY A 9 -9.79 -4.66 1.56
N SER A 10 -10.79 -5.26 2.22
CA SER A 10 -11.07 -6.71 2.16
C SER A 10 -11.57 -7.20 0.80
N LYS A 11 -12.03 -6.31 -0.08
CA LYS A 11 -12.51 -6.64 -1.44
C LYS A 11 -11.70 -5.96 -2.54
N ARG A 12 -11.25 -4.74 -2.28
CA ARG A 12 -10.60 -3.86 -3.26
C ARG A 12 -9.41 -3.21 -2.61
N VAL A 13 -8.32 -3.12 -3.35
CA VAL A 13 -7.09 -2.46 -2.93
C VAL A 13 -6.87 -1.25 -3.82
N GLY A 14 -7.00 -0.06 -3.25
CA GLY A 14 -6.79 1.20 -3.96
C GLY A 14 -5.30 1.54 -4.01
N LEU A 15 -4.81 1.94 -5.18
CA LEU A 15 -3.43 2.36 -5.40
C LEU A 15 -3.38 3.81 -5.85
N ALA A 16 -2.45 4.57 -5.28
CA ALA A 16 -2.09 5.90 -5.74
C ALA A 16 -0.56 6.02 -5.81
N ILE A 17 -0.05 6.81 -6.75
CA ILE A 17 1.38 7.07 -6.88
C ILE A 17 1.62 8.54 -6.55
N GLY A 18 2.46 8.76 -5.55
CA GLY A 18 2.98 10.06 -5.18
C GLY A 18 4.36 10.28 -5.78
N ASP A 19 4.64 11.51 -6.18
CA ASP A 19 5.96 11.94 -6.60
C ASP A 19 6.43 13.09 -5.70
N THR A 20 7.58 12.87 -5.06
CA THR A 20 8.13 13.81 -4.07
C THR A 20 8.76 15.07 -4.68
N ASP A 21 9.13 15.02 -5.95
CA ASP A 21 9.72 16.16 -6.66
C ASP A 21 8.64 17.15 -7.07
N THR A 22 7.47 16.63 -7.47
CA THR A 22 6.29 17.44 -7.80
C THR A 22 5.39 17.74 -6.58
N GLY A 23 5.47 16.93 -5.54
CA GLY A 23 4.57 17.00 -4.38
C GLY A 23 3.14 16.54 -4.66
N LEU A 24 2.90 15.88 -5.80
CA LEU A 24 1.57 15.43 -6.22
C LEU A 24 1.38 13.93 -5.97
N ALA A 25 0.17 13.54 -5.63
CA ALA A 25 -0.25 12.14 -5.61
C ALA A 25 -1.50 11.94 -6.46
N LEU A 26 -1.46 10.96 -7.35
CA LEU A 26 -2.53 10.66 -8.29
C LEU A 26 -3.06 9.24 -8.10
N PRO A 27 -4.38 9.00 -8.24
CA PRO A 27 -4.91 7.65 -8.32
C PRO A 27 -4.25 6.87 -9.45
N HIS A 28 -3.91 5.60 -9.21
CA HIS A 28 -3.26 4.75 -10.19
C HIS A 28 -4.19 3.62 -10.65
N LYS A 29 -4.52 2.68 -9.77
CA LYS A 29 -5.36 1.50 -10.09
C LYS A 29 -6.17 1.06 -8.86
N VAL A 30 -7.21 0.27 -9.10
CA VAL A 30 -7.89 -0.51 -8.06
C VAL A 30 -7.73 -1.97 -8.41
N LEU A 31 -7.18 -2.75 -7.48
CA LEU A 31 -6.99 -4.20 -7.64
C LEU A 31 -8.11 -4.96 -6.95
N GLU A 32 -8.60 -5.99 -7.62
CA GLU A 32 -9.43 -7.06 -7.07
C GLU A 32 -8.67 -8.36 -7.30
N ALA A 33 -8.34 -9.08 -6.22
CA ALA A 33 -7.56 -10.31 -6.31
C ALA A 33 -8.33 -11.44 -5.63
N ALA A 34 -8.33 -12.62 -6.25
CA ALA A 34 -8.94 -13.83 -5.70
C ALA A 34 -8.08 -14.44 -4.59
N SER A 35 -6.80 -14.06 -4.49
CA SER A 35 -5.89 -14.54 -3.46
C SER A 35 -4.84 -13.49 -3.06
N ALA A 36 -4.20 -13.71 -1.90
CA ALA A 36 -3.08 -12.87 -1.46
C ALA A 36 -1.87 -12.95 -2.40
N GLN A 37 -1.61 -14.13 -2.98
CA GLN A 37 -0.50 -14.34 -3.91
C GLN A 37 -0.69 -13.55 -5.20
N GLU A 38 -1.91 -13.54 -5.74
CA GLU A 38 -2.26 -12.74 -6.91
C GLU A 38 -2.09 -11.25 -6.63
N LEU A 39 -2.59 -10.78 -5.48
CA LEU A 39 -2.43 -9.39 -5.06
C LEU A 39 -0.95 -8.99 -4.97
N TYR A 40 -0.12 -9.81 -4.32
CA TYR A 40 1.31 -9.50 -4.16
C TYR A 40 2.05 -9.49 -5.49
N SER A 41 1.72 -10.41 -6.40
CA SER A 41 2.26 -10.41 -7.77
C SER A 41 1.89 -9.13 -8.52
N SER A 42 0.62 -8.71 -8.47
CA SER A 42 0.19 -7.45 -9.10
C SER A 42 0.86 -6.21 -8.48
N LEU A 43 1.07 -6.20 -7.15
CA LEU A 43 1.77 -5.11 -6.48
C LEU A 43 3.25 -5.06 -6.86
N GLU A 44 3.91 -6.22 -6.97
CA GLU A 44 5.29 -6.32 -7.44
C GLU A 44 5.44 -5.82 -8.88
N GLN A 45 4.49 -6.15 -9.77
CA GLN A 45 4.44 -5.60 -11.12
C GLN A 45 4.34 -4.08 -11.12
N VAL A 46 3.42 -3.50 -10.33
CA VAL A 46 3.30 -2.04 -10.22
C VAL A 46 4.58 -1.41 -9.67
N VAL A 47 5.20 -2.03 -8.66
CA VAL A 47 6.45 -1.54 -8.09
C VAL A 47 7.58 -1.50 -9.13
N ALA A 48 7.68 -2.54 -9.96
CA ALA A 48 8.68 -2.62 -11.02
C ALA A 48 8.39 -1.68 -12.20
N GLU A 49 7.15 -1.69 -12.71
CA GLU A 49 6.73 -0.87 -13.87
C GLU A 49 6.85 0.63 -13.62
N GLU A 50 6.49 1.06 -12.41
CA GLU A 50 6.46 2.47 -12.05
C GLU A 50 7.74 2.94 -11.34
N GLU A 51 8.72 2.05 -11.17
CA GLU A 51 9.99 2.34 -10.47
C GLU A 51 9.74 2.89 -9.06
N ILE A 52 8.88 2.22 -8.30
CA ILE A 52 8.49 2.63 -6.96
C ILE A 52 9.64 2.37 -5.97
N GLU A 53 10.10 3.42 -5.31
CA GLU A 53 11.18 3.33 -4.31
C GLU A 53 10.64 3.03 -2.90
N ARG A 54 9.41 3.46 -2.61
CA ARG A 54 8.77 3.27 -1.31
C ARG A 54 7.31 2.91 -1.44
N VAL A 55 6.86 2.02 -0.57
CA VAL A 55 5.44 1.66 -0.44
C VAL A 55 4.94 2.15 0.90
N VAL A 56 3.75 2.76 0.91
CA VAL A 56 3.05 3.21 2.11
C VAL A 56 1.71 2.49 2.18
N VAL A 57 1.48 1.76 3.27
CA VAL A 57 0.18 1.14 3.55
C VAL A 57 -0.60 2.01 4.53
N GLY A 58 -1.86 2.28 4.21
CA GLY A 58 -2.77 3.01 5.09
C GLY A 58 -2.96 2.30 6.44
N LYS A 59 -2.78 3.06 7.52
CA LYS A 59 -3.11 2.65 8.90
C LYS A 59 -4.48 3.22 9.30
N PRO A 60 -5.59 2.49 9.08
CA PRO A 60 -6.90 2.94 9.52
C PRO A 60 -6.94 2.99 11.04
N ILE A 61 -7.57 4.01 11.58
CA ILE A 61 -7.85 4.18 13.01
C ILE A 61 -9.31 4.56 13.19
N THR A 62 -9.85 4.29 14.37
CA THR A 62 -11.21 4.72 14.73
C THR A 62 -11.31 6.24 14.84
N LEU A 63 -12.53 6.78 14.85
CA LEU A 63 -12.78 8.22 15.08
C LEU A 63 -12.19 8.72 16.40
N ALA A 64 -12.08 7.85 17.41
CA ALA A 64 -11.45 8.15 18.69
C ALA A 64 -9.90 8.03 18.66
N GLY A 65 -9.29 7.83 17.49
CA GLY A 65 -7.84 7.69 17.33
C GLY A 65 -7.27 6.33 17.77
N ARG A 66 -8.11 5.35 18.09
CA ARG A 66 -7.68 4.01 18.55
C ARG A 66 -7.55 3.01 17.40
N GLU A 67 -6.70 2.01 17.59
CA GLU A 67 -6.57 0.87 16.68
C GLU A 67 -7.84 0.00 16.70
N SER A 68 -8.11 -0.65 15.56
CA SER A 68 -9.23 -1.57 15.35
C SER A 68 -8.73 -2.90 14.75
N GLU A 69 -9.64 -3.86 14.56
CA GLU A 69 -9.32 -5.08 13.82
C GLU A 69 -8.82 -4.79 12.40
N GLN A 70 -9.39 -3.76 11.74
CA GLN A 70 -8.89 -3.33 10.44
C GLN A 70 -7.46 -2.80 10.52
N THR A 71 -7.08 -2.12 11.60
CA THR A 71 -5.69 -1.70 11.82
C THR A 71 -4.77 -2.92 11.82
N LYS A 72 -5.10 -3.96 12.60
CA LYS A 72 -4.30 -5.19 12.68
C LYS A 72 -4.18 -5.88 11.32
N ILE A 73 -5.28 -5.95 10.56
CA ILE A 73 -5.30 -6.51 9.20
C ILE A 73 -4.34 -5.74 8.28
N SER A 74 -4.40 -4.41 8.27
CA SER A 74 -3.50 -3.58 7.47
C SER A 74 -2.02 -3.71 7.89
N LEU A 75 -1.75 -3.83 9.20
CA LEU A 75 -0.39 -4.07 9.70
C LEU A 75 0.16 -5.43 9.23
N ASN A 76 -0.61 -6.49 9.38
CA ASN A 76 -0.22 -7.84 8.94
C ASN A 76 0.00 -7.91 7.42
N PHE A 77 -0.84 -7.22 6.65
CA PHE A 77 -0.67 -7.08 5.21
C PHE A 77 0.64 -6.37 4.86
N ALA A 78 0.92 -5.22 5.49
CA ALA A 78 2.15 -4.47 5.27
C ALA A 78 3.40 -5.30 5.61
N ASP A 79 3.40 -6.03 6.72
CA ASP A 79 4.51 -6.92 7.12
C ASP A 79 4.72 -8.06 6.11
N SER A 80 3.63 -8.63 5.60
CA SER A 80 3.67 -9.71 4.61
C SER A 80 4.18 -9.20 3.26
N LEU A 81 3.67 -8.05 2.82
CA LEU A 81 4.11 -7.38 1.60
C LEU A 81 5.59 -6.98 1.68
N ALA A 82 6.04 -6.48 2.83
CA ALA A 82 7.44 -6.12 3.07
C ALA A 82 8.37 -7.34 2.94
N LYS A 83 7.93 -8.51 3.41
CA LYS A 83 8.68 -9.77 3.24
C LYS A 83 8.68 -10.24 1.79
N TYR A 84 7.59 -10.02 1.07
CA TYR A 84 7.45 -10.39 -0.34
C TYR A 84 8.37 -9.54 -1.25
N LEU A 85 8.39 -8.22 -1.06
CA LEU A 85 9.13 -7.26 -1.91
C LEU A 85 10.64 -7.16 -1.63
N ARG A 86 11.23 -8.09 -0.86
CA ARG A 86 12.58 -8.00 -0.25
C ARG A 86 13.78 -7.77 -1.20
N ALA A 87 13.57 -7.61 -2.51
CA ALA A 87 14.61 -7.30 -3.49
C ALA A 87 14.65 -5.83 -3.98
N GLY A 88 13.72 -4.94 -3.59
CA GLY A 88 13.78 -3.56 -4.10
C GLY A 88 12.91 -2.48 -3.45
N GLY A 89 11.95 -2.84 -2.58
CA GLY A 89 11.02 -1.86 -2.00
C GLY A 89 11.08 -1.75 -0.48
N HIS A 90 11.17 -0.53 0.05
CA HIS A 90 10.95 -0.27 1.48
C HIS A 90 9.46 -0.04 1.75
N VAL A 91 8.85 -0.89 2.59
CA VAL A 91 7.45 -0.75 2.99
C VAL A 91 7.36 -0.03 4.33
N PHE A 92 6.53 1.01 4.37
CA PHE A 92 6.23 1.80 5.55
C PHE A 92 4.73 1.77 5.82
N ILE A 93 4.38 2.00 7.09
CA ILE A 93 3.00 2.12 7.52
C ILE A 93 2.77 3.57 7.91
N ALA A 94 1.76 4.21 7.31
CA ALA A 94 1.43 5.59 7.60
C ALA A 94 -0.06 5.80 7.75
N ARG A 95 -0.44 6.81 8.51
CA ARG A 95 -1.80 7.33 8.47
C ARG A 95 -1.95 8.14 7.17
N LEU A 96 -2.74 7.63 6.24
CA LEU A 96 -3.17 8.44 5.10
C LEU A 96 -4.21 9.43 5.64
N PHE A 97 -3.87 10.71 5.61
CA PHE A 97 -4.82 11.78 5.87
C PHE A 97 -5.68 11.93 4.61
N ARG A 98 -7.01 11.86 4.78
CA ARG A 98 -7.95 12.32 3.76
C ARG A 98 -8.04 13.84 3.79
#